data_AF-A0A855N8E7-F1
#
_entry.id   AF-A0A855N8E7-F1
#
_cell.length_a   1.000
_cell.length_b   1.000
_cell.length_c   1.000
_cell.angle_alpha   90.00
_cell.angle_beta   90.00
_cell.angle_gamma   90.00
#
_symmetry.space_group_name_H-M   'P 1'
#
loop_
_entity.id
_entity.type
_entity.pdbx_description
1 polymer ?
#
loop_
_entity_poly.entity_id
_entity_poly.type
_entity_poly.pdbx_seq_one_letter_code
_entity_poly.pdbx_strand_id
1 'polypeptide(L)'
;MNIAIFGGSFDPPHNGHNAIVKTALLVLDIDKLIIVPTFLNPFKSKFSTDPKKRLVWCETLWGNLKKVEISKFEIEQNRAVPSLESVLHFKKIYNPGMIYLIIGADQLANLEKWYKFNILNTLVKFVVASRDDIYVPPNLQKLDLNVKISSTKVRDELDFSNVPELIRRDVIKFYEEKQMQDRINRITKLLDEKKAENIEVVDMQGREYLAKFVIIATTLTGRHAYALLDDLKTELKPNGEEFLGVESSDDWTVIDLGDIMIHLMSEAYRAKYNIEEFLKDLKK
;
A
#
# COMPACT_ATOMS: atom_id res chain seq x y z
N MET A 1 -3.62 -36.18 3.23
CA MET A 1 -3.76 -34.79 2.75
C MET A 1 -2.45 -34.05 2.96
N ASN A 2 -1.89 -33.47 1.90
CA ASN A 2 -0.71 -32.62 1.93
C ASN A 2 -1.14 -31.18 1.67
N ILE A 3 -0.65 -30.22 2.47
CA ILE A 3 -0.98 -28.80 2.30
C ILE A 3 0.28 -27.96 2.10
N ALA A 4 0.18 -26.89 1.34
CA ALA A 4 1.16 -25.81 1.32
C ALA A 4 0.55 -24.54 1.94
N ILE A 5 1.35 -23.81 2.71
CA ILE A 5 1.02 -22.50 3.26
C ILE A 5 1.95 -21.48 2.60
N PHE A 6 1.36 -20.45 1.99
CA PHE A 6 2.09 -19.34 1.40
C PHE A 6 1.66 -18.02 2.05
N GLY A 7 2.45 -17.58 3.02
CA GLY A 7 2.23 -16.33 3.74
C GLY A 7 2.91 -15.15 3.04
N GLY A 8 2.28 -13.97 3.09
CA GLY A 8 2.86 -12.78 2.49
C GLY A 8 2.11 -11.50 2.84
N SER A 9 2.82 -10.36 2.77
CA SER A 9 2.16 -9.06 2.88
C SER A 9 1.24 -8.79 1.70
N PHE A 10 1.64 -9.17 0.48
CA PHE A 10 0.90 -8.91 -0.76
C PHE A 10 0.46 -7.45 -0.89
N ASP A 11 1.42 -6.53 -0.79
CA ASP A 11 1.15 -5.08 -0.69
C ASP A 11 1.79 -4.28 -1.84
N PRO A 12 1.31 -4.39 -3.11
CA PRO A 12 0.25 -5.26 -3.61
C PRO A 12 0.78 -6.65 -4.03
N PRO A 13 -0.08 -7.63 -4.33
CA PRO A 13 0.32 -8.82 -5.07
C PRO A 13 0.87 -8.43 -6.45
N HIS A 14 1.77 -9.25 -7.00
CA HIS A 14 2.46 -8.98 -8.25
C HIS A 14 2.80 -10.29 -8.97
N ASN A 15 3.33 -10.23 -10.20
CA ASN A 15 3.61 -11.39 -11.04
C ASN A 15 4.57 -12.40 -10.40
N GLY A 16 5.54 -11.95 -9.59
CA GLY A 16 6.37 -12.85 -8.78
C GLY A 16 5.58 -13.72 -7.80
N HIS A 17 4.55 -13.18 -7.13
CA HIS A 17 3.66 -13.98 -6.26
C HIS A 17 2.81 -14.95 -7.08
N ASN A 18 2.31 -14.50 -8.23
CA ASN A 18 1.53 -15.35 -9.14
C ASN A 18 2.37 -16.54 -9.66
N ALA A 19 3.65 -16.30 -9.97
CA ALA A 19 4.59 -17.34 -10.37
C ALA A 19 4.82 -18.36 -9.25
N ILE A 20 4.95 -17.92 -7.99
CA ILE A 20 5.06 -18.81 -6.82
C ILE A 20 3.84 -19.72 -6.72
N VAL A 21 2.63 -19.14 -6.76
CA VAL A 21 1.37 -19.88 -6.62
C VAL A 21 1.23 -20.93 -7.74
N LYS A 22 1.45 -20.53 -9.00
CA LYS A 22 1.37 -21.44 -10.15
C LYS A 22 2.41 -22.56 -10.08
N THR A 23 3.66 -22.22 -9.73
CA THR A 23 4.75 -23.21 -9.64
C THR A 23 4.48 -24.18 -8.50
N ALA A 24 4.06 -23.69 -7.33
CA ALA A 24 3.72 -24.53 -6.18
C ALA A 24 2.61 -25.54 -6.52
N LEU A 25 1.55 -25.11 -7.20
CA LEU A 25 0.46 -25.99 -7.64
C LEU A 25 0.91 -27.03 -8.68
N LEU A 26 1.94 -26.73 -9.47
CA LEU A 26 2.46 -27.60 -10.52
C LEU A 26 3.45 -28.64 -9.97
N VAL A 27 4.35 -28.24 -9.08
CA VAL A 27 5.53 -29.05 -8.71
C VAL A 27 5.42 -29.67 -7.31
N LEU A 28 4.59 -29.13 -6.42
CA LEU A 28 4.42 -29.70 -5.09
C LEU A 28 3.31 -30.75 -5.12
N ASP A 29 3.55 -31.87 -4.45
CA ASP A 29 2.53 -32.88 -4.18
C ASP A 29 1.60 -32.40 -3.06
N ILE A 30 0.65 -31.54 -3.43
CA ILE A 30 -0.32 -30.91 -2.51
C ILE A 30 -1.77 -31.12 -2.96
N ASP A 31 -2.62 -31.31 -1.96
CA ASP A 31 -4.08 -31.35 -2.09
C ASP A 31 -4.68 -29.95 -1.95
N LYS A 32 -4.01 -29.07 -1.19
CA LYS A 32 -4.46 -27.70 -0.91
C LYS A 32 -3.29 -26.73 -0.76
N LEU A 33 -3.40 -25.57 -1.39
CA LEU A 33 -2.53 -24.40 -1.20
C LEU A 33 -3.33 -23.33 -0.45
N ILE A 34 -2.86 -22.95 0.74
CA ILE A 34 -3.46 -21.93 1.58
C ILE A 34 -2.62 -20.66 1.45
N ILE A 35 -3.20 -19.62 0.87
CA ILE A 35 -2.58 -18.30 0.77
C ILE A 35 -3.01 -17.49 1.98
N VAL A 36 -2.04 -16.92 2.69
CA VAL A 36 -2.27 -16.25 3.98
C VAL A 36 -1.77 -14.80 3.90
N PRO A 37 -2.65 -13.84 3.55
CA PRO A 37 -2.34 -12.43 3.67
C PRO A 37 -2.12 -12.05 5.13
N THR A 38 -0.96 -11.47 5.46
CA THR A 38 -0.62 -11.13 6.84
C THR A 38 -1.38 -9.89 7.33
N PHE A 39 -1.77 -9.79 8.60
CA PHE A 39 -2.30 -8.55 9.19
C PHE A 39 -1.24 -7.45 9.22
N LEU A 40 -0.12 -7.73 9.89
CA LEU A 40 1.09 -6.92 9.97
C LEU A 40 2.27 -7.86 9.70
N ASN A 41 3.25 -7.44 8.91
CA ASN A 41 4.51 -8.17 8.81
C ASN A 41 5.19 -8.04 10.18
N PRO A 42 5.58 -9.14 10.86
CA PRO A 42 6.26 -9.08 12.16
C PRO A 42 7.51 -8.17 12.19
N PHE A 43 8.09 -7.88 11.02
CA PHE A 43 9.26 -7.04 10.83
C PHE A 43 8.93 -5.61 10.32
N LYS A 44 7.66 -5.20 10.23
CA LYS A 44 7.25 -3.84 9.81
C LYS A 44 6.25 -3.22 10.78
N SER A 45 6.36 -1.91 11.03
CA SER A 45 5.47 -1.18 11.96
C SER A 45 4.11 -0.81 11.35
N LYS A 46 4.03 -0.58 10.03
CA LYS A 46 2.79 -0.37 9.26
C LYS A 46 2.95 -0.86 7.81
N PHE A 47 1.85 -1.24 7.19
CA PHE A 47 1.77 -1.48 5.74
C PHE A 47 1.27 -0.25 4.99
N SER A 48 1.51 -0.22 3.68
CA SER A 48 0.96 0.83 2.83
C SER A 48 -0.55 0.63 2.65
N THR A 49 -0.98 -0.61 2.49
CA THR A 49 -2.39 -0.94 2.21
C THR A 49 -3.06 -1.65 3.37
N ASP A 50 -4.33 -1.30 3.62
CA ASP A 50 -5.21 -1.96 4.58
C ASP A 50 -5.26 -3.49 4.34
N PRO A 51 -5.20 -4.32 5.41
CA PRO A 51 -5.25 -5.77 5.27
C PRO A 51 -6.46 -6.31 4.50
N LYS A 52 -7.64 -5.69 4.64
CA LYS A 52 -8.86 -6.12 3.93
C LYS A 52 -8.74 -5.87 2.43
N LYS A 53 -8.14 -4.75 2.01
CA LYS A 53 -7.91 -4.48 0.58
C LYS A 53 -6.93 -5.47 -0.03
N ARG A 54 -5.86 -5.84 0.71
CA ARG A 54 -4.91 -6.89 0.28
C ARG A 54 -5.56 -8.27 0.19
N LEU A 55 -6.47 -8.59 1.11
CA LEU A 55 -7.28 -9.82 1.06
C LEU A 55 -8.12 -9.87 -0.23
N VAL A 56 -8.85 -8.80 -0.55
CA VAL A 56 -9.67 -8.70 -1.77
C VAL A 56 -8.83 -8.95 -3.03
N TRP A 57 -7.61 -8.39 -3.11
CA TRP A 57 -6.72 -8.65 -4.23
C TRP A 57 -6.29 -10.12 -4.31
N CYS A 58 -6.00 -10.76 -3.18
CA CYS A 58 -5.66 -12.18 -3.14
C CYS A 58 -6.85 -13.08 -3.56
N GLU A 59 -8.05 -12.77 -3.08
CA GLU A 59 -9.30 -13.44 -3.48
C GLU A 59 -9.56 -13.29 -4.97
N THR A 60 -9.40 -12.09 -5.51
CA THR A 60 -9.59 -11.81 -6.94
C THR A 60 -8.59 -12.58 -7.80
N LEU A 61 -7.33 -12.69 -7.38
CA LEU A 61 -6.29 -13.37 -8.15
C LEU A 61 -6.38 -14.88 -8.09
N TRP A 62 -6.65 -15.43 -6.91
CA TRP A 62 -6.38 -16.84 -6.64
C TRP A 62 -7.57 -17.60 -6.04
N GLY A 63 -8.66 -16.91 -5.64
CA GLY A 63 -9.81 -17.52 -4.98
C GLY A 63 -10.57 -18.54 -5.84
N ASN A 64 -10.50 -18.42 -7.17
CA ASN A 64 -11.15 -19.35 -8.12
C ASN A 64 -10.23 -20.49 -8.59
N LEU A 65 -8.98 -20.55 -8.12
CA LEU A 65 -8.06 -21.60 -8.52
C LEU A 65 -8.38 -22.92 -7.79
N LYS A 66 -8.38 -24.03 -8.53
CA LYS A 66 -8.55 -25.36 -7.94
C LYS A 66 -7.44 -25.62 -6.90
N LYS A 67 -7.81 -26.24 -5.78
CA LYS A 67 -6.94 -26.52 -4.62
C LYS A 67 -6.49 -25.28 -3.84
N VAL A 68 -6.87 -24.06 -4.22
CA VAL A 68 -6.44 -22.85 -3.50
C VAL A 68 -7.49 -22.42 -2.49
N GLU A 69 -7.03 -21.93 -1.34
CA GLU A 69 -7.83 -21.28 -0.32
C GLU A 69 -7.15 -19.98 0.11
N ILE A 70 -7.91 -18.89 0.20
CA ILE A 70 -7.42 -17.63 0.75
C ILE A 70 -7.86 -17.56 2.20
N SER A 71 -6.89 -17.51 3.12
CA SER A 71 -7.17 -17.49 4.55
C SER A 71 -7.14 -16.07 5.10
N LYS A 72 -8.21 -15.69 5.78
CA LYS A 72 -8.30 -14.45 6.58
C LYS A 72 -7.75 -14.60 8.01
N PHE A 73 -7.25 -15.78 8.39
CA PHE A 73 -6.89 -16.12 9.77
C PHE A 73 -5.99 -15.07 10.42
N GLU A 74 -4.89 -14.70 9.76
CA GLU A 74 -3.94 -13.73 10.32
C GLU A 74 -4.54 -12.33 10.42
N ILE A 75 -5.32 -11.91 9.40
CA ILE A 75 -6.02 -10.62 9.40
C ILE A 75 -6.98 -10.52 10.60
N GLU A 76 -7.72 -11.59 10.89
CA GLU A 76 -8.68 -11.63 12.00
C GLU A 76 -8.02 -11.57 13.38
N GLN A 77 -6.71 -11.83 13.50
CA GLN A 77 -6.01 -11.71 14.78
C GLN A 77 -5.78 -10.26 15.22
N ASN A 78 -5.90 -9.29 14.30
CA ASN A 78 -5.61 -7.86 14.55
C ASN A 78 -4.22 -7.61 15.17
N ARG A 79 -3.24 -8.48 14.90
CA ARG A 79 -1.84 -8.35 15.32
C ARG A 79 -0.90 -9.07 14.35
N ALA A 80 0.40 -8.84 14.48
CA ALA A 80 1.39 -9.69 13.82
C ALA A 80 1.26 -11.14 14.33
N VAL A 81 1.28 -12.10 13.39
CA VAL A 81 1.15 -13.52 13.68
C VAL A 81 2.44 -14.24 13.28
N PRO A 82 3.16 -14.87 14.22
CA PRO A 82 4.28 -15.72 13.89
C PRO A 82 3.84 -16.91 13.04
N SER A 83 4.64 -17.30 12.04
CA SER A 83 4.29 -18.41 11.13
C SER A 83 4.00 -19.73 11.85
N LEU A 84 4.60 -19.99 13.01
CA LEU A 84 4.27 -21.15 13.84
C LEU A 84 2.80 -21.19 14.25
N GLU A 85 2.19 -20.06 14.60
CA GLU A 85 0.77 -20.01 14.98
C GLU A 85 -0.13 -20.34 13.80
N SER A 86 0.17 -19.80 12.62
CA SER A 86 -0.53 -20.13 11.37
C SER A 86 -0.40 -21.62 11.03
N VAL A 87 0.80 -22.19 11.14
CA VAL A 87 1.04 -23.63 10.92
C VAL A 87 0.23 -24.48 11.90
N LEU A 88 0.23 -24.16 13.20
CA LEU A 88 -0.53 -24.89 14.20
C LEU A 88 -2.05 -24.78 13.97
N HIS A 89 -2.52 -23.61 13.56
CA HIS A 89 -3.92 -23.39 13.20
C HIS A 89 -4.37 -24.31 12.06
N PHE A 90 -3.65 -24.30 10.93
CA PHE A 90 -4.02 -25.13 9.79
C PHE A 90 -3.76 -26.63 10.03
N LYS A 91 -2.76 -26.98 10.84
CA LYS A 91 -2.56 -28.36 11.30
C LYS A 91 -3.78 -28.88 12.06
N LYS A 92 -4.35 -28.06 12.95
CA LYS A 92 -5.56 -28.41 13.71
C LYS A 92 -6.79 -28.57 12.81
N ILE A 93 -6.95 -27.71 11.80
CA ILE A 93 -8.11 -27.74 10.90
C ILE A 93 -8.05 -28.92 9.93
N TYR A 94 -6.90 -29.15 9.30
CA TYR A 94 -6.78 -30.07 8.17
C TYR A 94 -6.16 -31.42 8.52
N ASN A 95 -5.54 -31.56 9.70
CA ASN A 95 -4.77 -32.73 10.12
C ASN A 95 -3.89 -33.32 8.98
N PRO A 96 -3.03 -32.50 8.34
CA PRO A 96 -2.29 -32.91 7.16
C PRO A 96 -1.15 -33.88 7.51
N GLY A 97 -0.84 -34.79 6.58
CA GLY A 97 0.34 -35.65 6.69
C GLY A 97 1.66 -34.90 6.42
N MET A 98 1.60 -33.85 5.60
CA MET A 98 2.73 -32.98 5.28
C MET A 98 2.28 -31.53 5.16
N ILE A 99 3.10 -30.61 5.70
CA ILE A 99 2.91 -29.15 5.57
C ILE A 99 4.13 -28.58 4.87
N TYR A 100 3.93 -28.00 3.68
CA TYR A 100 4.95 -27.18 3.03
C TYR A 100 4.77 -25.73 3.47
N LEU A 101 5.85 -25.06 3.87
CA LEU A 101 5.83 -23.63 4.18
C LEU A 101 6.66 -22.89 3.13
N ILE A 102 5.96 -22.14 2.26
CA ILE A 102 6.57 -21.41 1.16
C ILE A 102 7.04 -20.04 1.67
N ILE A 103 8.32 -19.74 1.47
CA ILE A 103 8.96 -18.47 1.86
C ILE A 103 9.78 -17.91 0.70
N GLY A 104 9.99 -16.59 0.68
CA GLY A 104 10.94 -15.97 -0.26
C GLY A 104 12.39 -16.24 0.16
N ALA A 105 13.30 -16.31 -0.82
CA ALA A 105 14.73 -16.52 -0.57
C ALA A 105 15.37 -15.40 0.29
N ASP A 106 14.80 -14.20 0.27
CA ASP A 106 15.19 -13.07 1.12
C ASP A 106 15.05 -13.36 2.63
N GLN A 107 14.17 -14.30 3.00
CA GLN A 107 13.95 -14.68 4.39
C GLN A 107 14.99 -15.69 4.93
N LEU A 108 15.77 -16.34 4.04
CA LEU A 108 16.70 -17.41 4.44
C LEU A 108 17.73 -16.95 5.46
N ALA A 109 18.32 -15.77 5.28
CA ALA A 109 19.36 -15.24 6.15
C ALA A 109 18.90 -15.02 7.61
N ASN A 110 17.58 -14.91 7.84
CA ASN A 110 17.00 -14.70 9.17
C ASN A 110 16.06 -15.84 9.60
N LEU A 111 15.99 -16.93 8.84
CA LEU A 111 15.01 -17.98 9.05
C LEU A 111 15.13 -18.62 10.45
N GLU A 112 16.37 -18.88 10.91
CA GLU A 112 16.63 -19.46 12.22
C GLU A 112 16.24 -18.54 13.40
N LYS A 113 16.07 -17.24 13.13
CA LYS A 113 15.63 -16.25 14.13
C LYS A 113 14.12 -16.20 14.28
N TRP A 114 13.36 -16.95 13.46
CA TRP A 114 11.90 -16.96 13.55
C TRP A 114 11.44 -17.52 14.89
N TYR A 115 10.31 -17.01 15.38
CA TYR A 115 9.76 -17.39 16.68
C TYR A 115 9.60 -18.92 16.78
N LYS A 116 10.30 -19.51 17.76
CA LYS A 116 10.33 -20.96 17.99
C LYS A 116 10.69 -21.77 16.74
N PHE A 117 11.68 -21.30 15.97
CA PHE A 117 12.15 -21.93 14.73
C PHE A 117 12.37 -23.45 14.85
N ASN A 118 13.03 -23.92 15.92
CA ASN A 118 13.27 -25.35 16.10
C ASN A 118 11.97 -26.19 16.09
N ILE A 119 10.88 -25.68 16.67
CA ILE A 119 9.57 -26.35 16.64
C ILE A 119 8.94 -26.20 15.26
N LEU A 120 9.02 -25.02 14.65
CA LEU A 120 8.50 -24.80 13.30
C LEU A 120 9.15 -25.75 12.29
N ASN A 121 10.48 -25.90 12.35
CA ASN A 121 11.29 -26.72 11.45
C ASN A 121 10.98 -28.22 11.56
N THR A 122 10.47 -28.70 12.69
CA THR A 122 10.00 -30.11 12.79
C THR A 122 8.59 -30.32 12.25
N LEU A 123 7.80 -29.24 12.09
CA LEU A 123 6.41 -29.31 11.67
C LEU A 123 6.21 -29.12 10.16
N VAL A 124 7.18 -28.53 9.45
CA VAL A 124 7.03 -28.14 8.05
C VAL A 124 8.22 -28.56 7.20
N LYS A 125 7.99 -28.70 5.89
CA LYS A 125 9.02 -28.66 4.86
C LYS A 125 9.10 -27.26 4.29
N PHE A 126 10.23 -26.59 4.46
CA PHE A 126 10.45 -25.28 3.86
C PHE A 126 10.62 -25.39 2.34
N VAL A 127 9.89 -24.53 1.62
CA VAL A 127 9.97 -24.38 0.17
C VAL A 127 10.36 -22.94 -0.13
N VAL A 128 11.51 -22.75 -0.77
CA VAL A 128 12.12 -21.44 -0.96
C VAL A 128 11.86 -20.96 -2.39
N ALA A 129 11.08 -19.91 -2.51
CA ALA A 129 10.89 -19.18 -3.75
C ALA A 129 12.08 -18.23 -4.00
N SER A 130 12.95 -18.58 -4.94
CA SER A 130 14.06 -17.72 -5.33
C SER A 130 13.71 -16.92 -6.58
N ARG A 131 13.99 -15.61 -6.52
CA ARG A 131 13.83 -14.66 -7.63
C ARG A 131 15.18 -14.15 -8.16
N ASP A 132 16.23 -14.38 -7.38
CA ASP A 132 17.58 -13.86 -7.55
C ASP A 132 18.59 -15.01 -7.46
N ASP A 133 19.87 -14.66 -7.62
CA ASP A 133 21.02 -15.56 -7.48
C ASP A 133 21.33 -15.93 -6.01
N ILE A 134 20.35 -15.76 -5.11
CA ILE A 134 20.47 -16.16 -3.71
C ILE A 134 20.64 -17.67 -3.65
N TYR A 135 21.75 -18.11 -3.07
CA TYR A 135 22.04 -19.52 -2.87
C TYR A 135 21.00 -20.14 -1.93
N VAL A 136 20.27 -21.13 -2.45
CA VAL A 136 19.36 -21.96 -1.66
C VAL A 136 20.10 -23.24 -1.29
N PRO A 137 20.25 -23.55 0.02
CA PRO A 137 20.88 -24.78 0.47
C PRO A 137 20.24 -26.04 -0.16
N PRO A 138 21.02 -27.05 -0.60
CA PRO A 138 20.50 -28.25 -1.29
C PRO A 138 19.50 -29.08 -0.48
N ASN A 139 19.51 -28.94 0.85
CA ASN A 139 18.57 -29.60 1.75
C ASN A 139 17.19 -28.92 1.78
N LEU A 140 17.02 -27.76 1.14
CA LEU A 140 15.75 -27.06 1.00
C LEU A 140 15.23 -27.18 -0.43
N GLN A 141 13.91 -27.33 -0.55
CA GLN A 141 13.27 -27.38 -1.87
C GLN A 141 13.20 -25.97 -2.46
N LYS A 142 13.79 -25.76 -3.65
CA LYS A 142 13.75 -24.47 -4.37
C LYS A 142 12.59 -24.43 -5.37
N LEU A 143 11.89 -23.30 -5.44
CA LEU A 143 11.06 -22.90 -6.58
C LEU A 143 11.84 -21.83 -7.34
N ASP A 144 12.26 -22.14 -8.57
CA ASP A 144 13.01 -21.20 -9.40
C ASP A 144 12.06 -20.28 -10.16
N LEU A 145 12.26 -18.96 -10.03
CA LEU A 145 11.37 -17.96 -10.61
C LEU A 145 12.18 -17.00 -11.49
N ASN A 146 11.84 -16.94 -12.77
CA ASN A 146 12.44 -15.99 -13.72
C ASN A 146 11.86 -14.57 -13.63
N VAL A 147 11.38 -14.14 -12.46
CA VAL A 147 10.67 -12.85 -12.30
C VAL A 147 11.29 -12.03 -11.17
N LYS A 148 12.13 -11.06 -11.55
CA LYS A 148 12.78 -10.10 -10.63
C LYS A 148 11.86 -8.91 -10.33
N ILE A 149 10.96 -9.09 -9.37
CA ILE A 149 10.03 -8.03 -8.91
C ILE A 149 9.79 -8.11 -7.39
N SER A 150 9.58 -6.95 -6.77
CA SER A 150 9.13 -6.80 -5.38
C SER A 150 7.96 -5.82 -5.29
N SER A 151 7.08 -6.01 -4.30
CA SER A 151 5.99 -5.06 -4.06
C SER A 151 6.50 -3.68 -3.67
N THR A 152 7.68 -3.58 -3.05
CA THR A 152 8.29 -2.29 -2.72
C THR A 152 8.62 -1.50 -3.98
N LYS A 153 9.24 -2.14 -4.97
CA LYS A 153 9.52 -1.50 -6.26
C LYS A 153 8.24 -1.00 -6.94
N VAL A 154 7.18 -1.81 -6.94
CA VAL A 154 5.86 -1.42 -7.48
C VAL A 154 5.31 -0.16 -6.80
N ARG A 155 5.46 -0.04 -5.48
CA ARG A 155 4.95 1.12 -4.73
C ARG A 155 5.82 2.36 -4.91
N ASP A 156 7.14 2.19 -4.87
CA ASP A 156 8.09 3.30 -4.83
C ASP A 156 8.29 3.93 -6.22
N GLU A 157 8.29 3.11 -7.27
CA GLU A 157 8.43 3.57 -8.66
C GLU A 157 7.08 3.81 -9.35
N LEU A 158 5.96 3.45 -8.70
CA LEU A 158 4.62 3.45 -9.29
C LEU A 158 4.54 2.69 -10.63
N ASP A 159 5.41 1.70 -10.83
CA ASP A 159 5.41 0.81 -11.98
C ASP A 159 4.51 -0.41 -11.73
N PHE A 160 3.30 -0.36 -12.28
CA PHE A 160 2.30 -1.41 -12.17
C PHE A 160 2.34 -2.44 -13.31
N SER A 161 3.35 -2.39 -14.19
CA SER A 161 3.52 -3.34 -15.32
C SER A 161 3.55 -4.80 -14.84
N ASN A 162 4.13 -5.03 -13.66
CA ASN A 162 4.25 -6.34 -13.05
C ASN A 162 3.09 -6.71 -12.11
N VAL A 163 2.04 -5.91 -12.05
CA VAL A 163 0.80 -6.27 -11.36
C VAL A 163 -0.08 -7.08 -12.33
N PRO A 164 -0.64 -8.24 -11.91
CA PRO A 164 -1.49 -9.04 -12.78
C PRO A 164 -2.72 -8.27 -13.27
N GLU A 165 -3.08 -8.47 -14.54
CA GLU A 165 -4.18 -7.77 -15.22
C GLU A 165 -5.48 -7.72 -14.41
N LEU A 166 -5.85 -8.83 -13.78
CA LEU A 166 -7.10 -8.98 -13.01
C LEU A 166 -7.26 -7.96 -11.88
N ILE A 167 -6.16 -7.51 -11.26
CA ILE A 167 -6.20 -6.52 -10.19
C ILE A 167 -5.54 -5.20 -10.57
N ARG A 168 -4.87 -5.13 -11.73
CA ARG A 168 -3.99 -3.99 -12.08
C ARG A 168 -4.73 -2.66 -11.99
N ARG A 169 -5.92 -2.57 -12.57
CA ARG A 169 -6.71 -1.33 -12.54
C ARG A 169 -7.07 -0.89 -11.12
N ASP A 170 -7.48 -1.82 -10.27
CA ASP A 170 -7.86 -1.53 -8.89
C ASP A 170 -6.65 -1.18 -8.02
N VAL A 171 -5.49 -1.79 -8.28
CA VAL A 171 -4.21 -1.45 -7.64
C VAL A 171 -3.76 -0.06 -8.05
N ILE A 172 -3.74 0.26 -9.36
CA ILE A 172 -3.40 1.60 -9.88
C ILE A 172 -4.27 2.65 -9.19
N LYS A 173 -5.59 2.47 -9.28
CA LYS A 173 -6.56 3.39 -8.68
C LYS A 173 -6.30 3.60 -7.18
N PHE A 174 -6.09 2.52 -6.43
CA PHE A 174 -5.82 2.61 -4.99
C PHE A 174 -4.55 3.41 -4.67
N TYR A 175 -3.45 3.18 -5.40
CA TYR A 175 -2.19 3.86 -5.14
C TYR A 175 -2.20 5.32 -5.60
N GLU A 176 -2.89 5.64 -6.71
CA GLU A 176 -3.11 7.02 -7.15
C GLU A 176 -3.95 7.80 -6.13
N GLU A 177 -5.07 7.23 -5.67
CA GLU A 177 -5.92 7.83 -4.63
C GLU A 177 -5.15 8.02 -3.32
N LYS A 178 -4.36 7.02 -2.93
CA LYS A 178 -3.53 7.10 -1.73
C LYS A 178 -2.47 8.21 -1.86
N GLN A 179 -1.75 8.27 -2.98
CA GLN A 179 -0.74 9.30 -3.20
C GLN A 179 -1.35 10.70 -3.14
N MET A 180 -2.51 10.89 -3.77
CA MET A 180 -3.26 12.15 -3.68
C MET A 180 -3.62 12.49 -2.22
N GLN A 181 -4.15 11.53 -1.46
CA GLN A 181 -4.50 11.76 -0.06
C GLN A 181 -3.28 12.07 0.81
N ASP A 182 -2.15 11.40 0.58
CA ASP A 182 -0.90 11.66 1.30
C ASP A 182 -0.37 13.08 1.01
N ARG A 183 -0.50 13.55 -0.24
CA ARG A 183 -0.17 14.94 -0.63
C ARG A 183 -1.07 15.95 0.06
N ILE A 184 -2.40 15.75 0.01
CA ILE A 184 -3.37 16.61 0.69
C ILE A 184 -3.08 16.67 2.20
N ASN A 185 -2.88 15.51 2.84
CA ASN A 185 -2.58 15.44 4.27
C ASN A 185 -1.30 16.18 4.65
N ARG A 186 -0.25 16.11 3.80
CA ARG A 186 0.98 16.86 4.04
C ARG A 186 0.72 18.37 3.99
N ILE A 187 -0.02 18.84 2.98
CA ILE A 187 -0.36 20.25 2.82
C ILE A 187 -1.19 20.74 4.01
N THR A 188 -2.30 20.08 4.32
CA THR A 188 -3.21 20.52 5.39
C THR A 188 -2.56 20.45 6.76
N LYS A 189 -1.74 19.43 7.02
CA LYS A 189 -0.97 19.33 8.25
C LYS A 189 0.04 20.46 8.39
N LEU A 190 0.78 20.80 7.33
CA LEU A 190 1.72 21.92 7.37
C LEU A 190 1.00 23.24 7.65
N LEU A 191 -0.13 23.47 6.97
CA LEU A 191 -0.96 24.66 7.18
C LEU A 191 -1.46 24.75 8.63
N ASP A 192 -1.92 23.65 9.20
CA ASP A 192 -2.38 23.57 10.59
C ASP A 192 -1.23 23.82 11.59
N GLU A 193 -0.08 23.16 11.41
CA GLU A 193 1.11 23.36 12.25
C GLU A 193 1.62 24.81 12.21
N LYS A 194 1.44 25.49 11.08
CA LYS A 194 1.78 26.90 10.87
C LYS A 194 0.64 27.86 11.20
N LYS A 195 -0.43 27.38 11.84
CA LYS A 195 -1.55 28.18 12.38
C LYS A 195 -2.42 28.86 11.32
N ALA A 196 -2.55 28.28 10.13
CA ALA A 196 -3.64 28.63 9.24
C ALA A 196 -4.97 28.15 9.83
N GLU A 197 -6.06 28.87 9.58
CA GLU A 197 -7.37 28.60 10.17
C GLU A 197 -8.35 28.07 9.13
N ASN A 198 -9.42 27.40 9.58
CA ASN A 198 -10.53 26.96 8.73
C ASN A 198 -10.08 26.20 7.47
N ILE A 199 -9.13 25.26 7.60
CA ILE A 199 -8.59 24.52 6.47
C ILE A 199 -9.67 23.59 5.91
N GLU A 200 -10.11 23.84 4.69
CA GLU A 200 -11.09 23.03 3.96
C GLU A 200 -10.45 22.38 2.74
N VAL A 201 -10.83 21.13 2.47
CA VAL A 201 -10.45 20.39 1.27
C VAL A 201 -11.72 20.09 0.48
N VAL A 202 -11.75 20.52 -0.77
CA VAL A 202 -12.88 20.33 -1.68
C VAL A 202 -12.47 19.37 -2.79
N ASP A 203 -13.22 18.28 -2.91
CA ASP A 203 -13.08 17.31 -4.00
C ASP A 203 -13.77 17.83 -5.27
N MET A 204 -12.97 18.05 -6.31
CA MET A 204 -13.39 18.54 -7.61
C MET A 204 -13.39 17.43 -8.68
N GLN A 205 -13.08 16.19 -8.30
CA GLN A 205 -13.09 15.08 -9.25
C GLN A 205 -14.49 14.85 -9.83
N GLY A 206 -14.55 14.78 -11.15
CA GLY A 206 -15.83 14.66 -11.86
C GLY A 206 -16.66 15.94 -11.81
N ARG A 207 -16.03 17.11 -11.67
CA ARG A 207 -16.63 18.44 -11.91
C ARG A 207 -15.87 19.15 -13.03
N GLU A 208 -16.52 20.13 -13.67
CA GLU A 208 -15.88 21.00 -14.66
C GLU A 208 -14.94 22.03 -14.00
N TYR A 209 -13.80 21.55 -13.48
CA TYR A 209 -12.77 22.38 -12.85
C TYR A 209 -11.36 21.93 -13.25
N LEU A 210 -10.39 22.84 -13.19
CA LEU A 210 -9.03 22.61 -13.70
C LEU A 210 -8.20 21.65 -12.84
N ALA A 211 -8.39 21.66 -11.52
CA ALA A 211 -7.68 20.81 -10.58
C ALA A 211 -8.59 19.72 -10.02
N LYS A 212 -8.01 18.63 -9.50
CA LYS A 212 -8.75 17.53 -8.88
C LYS A 212 -9.20 17.88 -7.46
N PHE A 213 -8.40 18.67 -6.74
CA PHE A 213 -8.70 19.11 -5.38
C PHE A 213 -8.40 20.58 -5.20
N VAL A 214 -9.17 21.23 -4.34
CA VAL A 214 -8.94 22.60 -3.90
C VAL A 214 -8.79 22.62 -2.39
N ILE A 215 -7.72 23.21 -1.87
CA ILE A 215 -7.46 23.41 -0.45
C ILE A 215 -7.62 24.90 -0.15
N ILE A 216 -8.44 25.24 0.83
CA ILE A 216 -8.72 26.64 1.20
C ILE A 216 -8.36 26.80 2.66
N ALA A 217 -7.55 27.81 2.98
CA ALA A 217 -7.18 28.12 4.36
C ALA A 217 -7.22 29.63 4.61
N THR A 218 -7.67 29.99 5.81
CA THR A 218 -7.70 31.37 6.29
C THR A 218 -6.34 31.74 6.87
N THR A 219 -5.86 32.93 6.52
CA THR A 219 -4.60 33.50 6.98
C THR A 219 -4.86 34.70 7.89
N LEU A 220 -4.02 34.84 8.91
CA LEU A 220 -4.10 35.93 9.89
C LEU A 220 -3.76 37.31 9.31
N THR A 221 -2.78 37.38 8.40
CA THR A 221 -2.31 38.62 7.76
C THR A 221 -1.68 38.27 6.41
N GLY A 222 -1.50 39.25 5.52
CA GLY A 222 -0.74 39.04 4.28
C GLY A 222 0.67 38.52 4.51
N ARG A 223 1.39 39.05 5.52
CA ARG A 223 2.71 38.53 5.92
C ARG A 223 2.67 37.06 6.33
N HIS A 224 1.59 36.63 6.98
CA HIS A 224 1.40 35.23 7.33
C HIS A 224 1.14 34.38 6.07
N ALA A 225 0.35 34.86 5.10
CA ALA A 225 0.14 34.18 3.83
C ALA A 225 1.45 33.95 3.05
N TYR A 226 2.32 34.97 2.97
CA TYR A 226 3.65 34.83 2.35
C TYR A 226 4.54 33.82 3.08
N ALA A 227 4.51 33.80 4.41
CA ALA A 227 5.27 32.82 5.20
C ALA A 227 4.78 31.38 4.97
N LEU A 228 3.46 31.16 4.95
CA LEU A 228 2.86 29.87 4.63
C LEU A 228 3.23 29.39 3.23
N LEU A 229 3.24 30.29 2.24
CA LEU A 229 3.70 29.98 0.89
C LEU A 229 5.16 29.52 0.85
N ASP A 230 6.05 30.17 1.61
CA ASP A 230 7.47 29.80 1.68
C ASP A 230 7.67 28.45 2.40
N ASP A 231 6.94 28.23 3.50
CA ASP A 231 6.91 26.96 4.21
C ASP A 231 6.42 25.83 3.29
N LEU A 232 5.34 26.05 2.54
CA LEU A 232 4.82 25.10 1.55
C LEU A 232 5.88 24.79 0.49
N LYS A 233 6.55 25.80 -0.07
CA LYS A 233 7.63 25.57 -1.06
C LYS A 233 8.78 24.76 -0.47
N THR A 234 9.16 25.06 0.77
CA THR A 234 10.27 24.39 1.46
C THR A 234 9.96 22.93 1.74
N GLU A 235 8.73 22.62 2.15
CA GLU A 235 8.30 21.24 2.44
C GLU A 235 7.99 20.44 1.18
N LEU A 236 7.32 21.04 0.19
CA LEU A 236 6.74 20.31 -0.94
C LEU A 236 7.71 20.09 -2.11
N LYS A 237 8.57 21.06 -2.44
CA LYS A 237 9.50 20.93 -3.57
C LYS A 237 10.47 19.76 -3.44
N PRO A 238 11.11 19.49 -2.28
CA PRO A 238 11.96 18.32 -2.11
C PRO A 238 11.23 16.98 -2.31
N ASN A 239 9.91 16.98 -2.18
CA ASN A 239 9.05 15.82 -2.39
C ASN A 239 8.55 15.69 -3.85
N GLY A 240 9.07 16.50 -4.78
CA GLY A 240 8.75 16.44 -6.20
C GLY A 240 7.54 17.26 -6.64
N GLU A 241 6.99 18.12 -5.77
CA GLU A 241 5.89 19.01 -6.13
C GLU A 241 6.38 20.19 -6.98
N GLU A 242 5.67 20.47 -8.07
CA GLU A 242 5.91 21.62 -8.93
C GLU A 242 4.89 22.73 -8.64
N PHE A 243 5.37 23.96 -8.48
CA PHE A 243 4.53 25.14 -8.30
C PHE A 243 4.38 25.80 -9.67
N LEU A 244 3.36 25.38 -10.42
CA LEU A 244 3.12 25.79 -11.80
C LEU A 244 2.76 27.28 -11.91
N GLY A 245 2.06 27.79 -10.91
CA GLY A 245 1.65 29.18 -10.83
C GLY A 245 1.50 29.63 -9.37
N VAL A 246 1.89 30.86 -9.08
CA VAL A 246 1.62 31.51 -7.80
C VAL A 246 1.23 32.94 -8.06
N GLU A 247 0.00 33.29 -7.68
CA GLU A 247 -0.49 34.67 -7.65
C GLU A 247 -0.70 35.05 -6.19
N SER A 248 -0.11 36.17 -5.76
CA SER A 248 -0.11 36.54 -4.35
C SER A 248 -0.36 38.03 -4.16
N SER A 249 -1.22 38.33 -3.20
CA SER A 249 -1.57 39.65 -2.71
C SER A 249 -1.69 39.61 -1.19
N ASP A 250 -1.90 40.76 -0.55
CA ASP A 250 -2.02 40.84 0.91
C ASP A 250 -3.22 40.07 1.47
N ASP A 251 -4.28 39.88 0.67
CA ASP A 251 -5.53 39.26 1.10
C ASP A 251 -5.76 37.87 0.48
N TRP A 252 -5.13 37.56 -0.63
CA TRP A 252 -5.35 36.31 -1.34
C TRP A 252 -4.09 35.85 -2.07
N THR A 253 -3.65 34.64 -1.73
CA THR A 253 -2.64 33.90 -2.47
C THR A 253 -3.26 32.63 -3.06
N VAL A 254 -3.05 32.42 -4.36
CA VAL A 254 -3.47 31.23 -5.11
C VAL A 254 -2.21 30.50 -5.57
N ILE A 255 -2.16 29.21 -5.29
CA ILE A 255 -1.03 28.34 -5.59
C ILE A 255 -1.54 27.19 -6.45
N ASP A 256 -0.94 27.03 -7.63
CA ASP A 256 -1.25 25.98 -8.58
C ASP A 256 -0.16 24.89 -8.55
N LEU A 257 -0.55 23.67 -8.15
CA LEU A 257 0.28 22.47 -8.19
C LEU A 257 -0.13 21.52 -9.34
N GLY A 258 -0.96 21.98 -10.26
CA GLY A 258 -1.54 21.23 -11.38
C GLY A 258 -2.83 20.51 -10.99
N ASP A 259 -2.72 19.47 -10.16
CA ASP A 259 -3.88 18.68 -9.74
C ASP A 259 -4.44 19.06 -8.36
N ILE A 260 -3.74 19.92 -7.62
CA ILE A 260 -4.20 20.55 -6.38
C ILE A 260 -4.04 22.07 -6.49
N MET A 261 -5.10 22.81 -6.20
CA MET A 261 -5.07 24.27 -6.03
C MET A 261 -5.12 24.62 -4.55
N ILE A 262 -4.31 25.57 -4.09
CA ILE A 262 -4.32 26.04 -2.70
C ILE A 262 -4.67 27.53 -2.69
N HIS A 263 -5.73 27.90 -1.97
CA HIS A 263 -6.14 29.28 -1.72
C HIS A 263 -5.86 29.64 -0.27
N LEU A 264 -4.96 30.59 -0.06
CA LEU A 264 -4.69 31.20 1.24
C LEU A 264 -5.35 32.58 1.24
N MET A 265 -6.40 32.76 2.05
CA MET A 265 -7.24 33.96 2.02
C MET A 265 -7.27 34.66 3.37
N SER A 266 -7.38 35.99 3.39
CA SER A 266 -7.78 36.71 4.61
C SER A 266 -9.24 36.40 4.92
N GLU A 267 -9.62 36.50 6.20
CA GLU A 267 -11.00 36.24 6.64
C GLU A 267 -12.02 37.11 5.87
N ALA A 268 -11.69 38.39 5.68
CA ALA A 268 -12.53 39.33 4.95
C ALA A 268 -12.73 38.92 3.48
N TYR A 269 -11.68 38.49 2.78
CA TYR A 269 -11.79 38.06 1.39
C TYR A 269 -12.50 36.72 1.26
N ARG A 270 -12.24 35.78 2.16
CA ARG A 270 -12.94 34.49 2.17
C ARG A 270 -14.44 34.68 2.34
N ALA A 271 -14.86 35.53 3.28
CA ALA A 271 -16.27 35.87 3.47
C ALA A 271 -16.88 36.61 2.27
N LYS A 272 -16.13 37.49 1.62
CA LYS A 272 -16.59 38.28 0.46
C LYS A 272 -16.80 37.42 -0.79
N TYR A 273 -15.84 36.55 -1.11
CA TYR A 273 -15.84 35.78 -2.36
C TYR A 273 -16.50 34.41 -2.24
N ASN A 274 -16.58 33.85 -1.03
CA ASN A 274 -17.23 32.57 -0.71
C ASN A 274 -16.96 31.48 -1.76
N ILE A 275 -15.68 31.27 -2.08
CA ILE A 275 -15.29 30.38 -3.19
C ILE A 275 -15.73 28.93 -2.93
N GLU A 276 -15.95 28.56 -1.69
CA GLU A 276 -16.50 27.27 -1.27
C GLU A 276 -17.88 27.01 -1.86
N GLU A 277 -18.76 28.03 -1.88
CA GLU A 277 -20.09 27.92 -2.48
C GLU A 277 -19.99 27.81 -4.00
N PHE A 278 -19.16 28.65 -4.62
CA PHE A 278 -18.86 28.57 -6.05
C PHE A 278 -18.36 27.17 -6.46
N LEU A 279 -17.39 26.60 -5.74
CA LEU A 279 -16.84 25.28 -6.04
C LEU A 279 -17.88 24.16 -5.88
N LYS A 280 -18.81 24.30 -4.92
CA LYS A 280 -19.91 23.34 -4.71
C LYS A 280 -20.94 23.38 -5.84
N ASP A 281 -21.19 24.57 -6.40
CA ASP A 281 -22.17 24.79 -7.47
C ASP A 281 -21.66 24.40 -8.87
N LEU A 282 -20.35 24.15 -9.01
CA LEU A 282 -19.80 23.63 -10.26
C LEU A 282 -20.42 22.28 -10.62
N LYS A 283 -20.88 22.20 -11.87
CA LYS A 283 -21.55 21.02 -12.42
C LYS A 283 -20.62 19.81 -12.41
N LYS A 284 -21.24 18.65 -12.18
CA LYS A 284 -20.61 17.34 -12.41
C LYS A 284 -20.64 16.98 -13.88
#